data_AF-A0A8S0YUR8-F1
#
_entry.id   AF-A0A8S0YUR8-F1
#
_cell.length_a   1.000
_cell.length_b   1.000
_cell.length_c   1.000
_cell.angle_alpha   90.00
_cell.angle_beta   90.00
_cell.angle_gamma   90.00
#
_symmetry.space_group_name_H-M   'P 1'
#
loop_
_entity.id
_entity.type
_entity.pdbx_description
1 polymer ?
#
loop_
_entity_poly.entity_id
_entity_poly.type
_entity_poly.pdbx_seq_one_letter_code
_entity_poly.pdbx_strand_id
1 'polypeptide(L)'
;MKECFKLFPNKEAFIIFALYIILFVFQGVFVTASKSNYGGYDYNTTLVVLLSEVLKLVASSILYSWRRENKPRLIKAVYVNYKLLLMYFIPSLLYCFYNNLAFINLSHYDPTSYYILLQFRVVLTALLFQFLFKRKLTFIQWISLGILTIGCMVKNFDVASIQSNGDTTLCKLNCIQPTREAIKTKRLGEP
;
A
#
# COMPACT_ATOMS: atom_id res chain seq x y z
N MET A 1 -29.16 -2.33 -13.47
CA MET A 1 -28.31 -3.49 -13.85
C MET A 1 -27.85 -3.49 -15.32
N LYS A 2 -28.62 -3.00 -16.30
CA LYS A 2 -28.24 -3.05 -17.73
C LYS A 2 -27.09 -2.11 -18.15
N GLU A 3 -26.85 -1.03 -17.40
CA GLU A 3 -25.80 -0.05 -17.73
C GLU A 3 -24.38 -0.49 -17.31
N CYS A 4 -24.22 -1.38 -16.32
CA CYS A 4 -22.89 -1.89 -15.93
C CYS A 4 -22.25 -2.78 -17.01
N PHE A 5 -23.07 -3.45 -17.84
CA PHE A 5 -22.58 -4.35 -18.89
C PHE A 5 -22.01 -3.57 -20.10
N LYS A 6 -22.40 -2.31 -20.30
CA LYS A 6 -21.80 -1.44 -21.34
C LYS A 6 -20.35 -1.05 -21.04
N LEU A 7 -19.93 -1.13 -19.77
CA LEU A 7 -18.56 -0.77 -19.38
C LEU A 7 -17.56 -1.87 -19.76
N PHE A 8 -18.01 -3.12 -19.92
CA PHE A 8 -17.17 -4.27 -20.24
C PHE A 8 -17.66 -4.94 -21.54
N PRO A 9 -17.08 -4.59 -22.71
CA PRO A 9 -17.52 -5.14 -23.99
C PRO A 9 -17.25 -6.65 -24.14
N ASN A 10 -16.37 -7.23 -23.32
CA ASN A 10 -15.93 -8.63 -23.41
C ASN A 10 -16.13 -9.38 -22.10
N LYS A 11 -16.64 -10.62 -22.17
CA LYS A 11 -16.80 -11.52 -21.01
C LYS A 11 -15.48 -11.74 -20.25
N GLU A 12 -14.37 -11.82 -20.97
CA GLU A 12 -13.02 -11.94 -20.40
C GLU A 12 -12.61 -10.71 -19.58
N ALA A 13 -12.94 -9.50 -20.03
CA ALA A 13 -12.62 -8.27 -19.30
C ALA A 13 -13.40 -8.19 -17.98
N PHE A 14 -14.65 -8.66 -17.98
CA PHE A 14 -15.46 -8.76 -16.76
C PHE A 14 -14.87 -9.77 -15.77
N ILE A 15 -14.42 -10.95 -16.26
CA ILE A 15 -13.75 -11.96 -15.42
C ILE A 15 -12.47 -11.39 -14.80
N ILE A 16 -11.62 -10.72 -15.58
CA ILE A 16 -10.38 -10.11 -15.09
C ILE A 16 -10.69 -9.04 -14.04
N PHE A 17 -11.70 -8.20 -14.28
CA PHE A 17 -12.11 -7.15 -13.33
C PHE A 17 -12.61 -7.75 -12.01
N ALA A 18 -13.50 -8.74 -12.08
CA ALA A 18 -14.03 -9.41 -10.89
C ALA A 18 -12.91 -10.10 -10.08
N LEU A 19 -12.03 -10.83 -10.78
CA LEU A 19 -10.88 -11.49 -10.17
C LEU A 19 -9.91 -10.49 -9.53
N TYR A 20 -9.66 -9.34 -10.16
CA TYR A 20 -8.83 -8.27 -9.60
C TYR A 20 -9.40 -7.73 -8.29
N ILE A 21 -10.70 -7.42 -8.23
CA ILE A 21 -11.34 -6.92 -7.00
C ILE A 21 -11.26 -7.95 -5.87
N ILE A 22 -11.54 -9.22 -6.18
CA ILE A 22 -11.47 -10.31 -5.21
C ILE A 22 -10.05 -10.45 -4.66
N LEU A 23 -9.04 -10.50 -5.53
CA LEU A 23 -7.63 -10.58 -5.13
C LEU A 23 -7.18 -9.36 -4.33
N PHE A 24 -7.64 -8.16 -4.68
CA PHE A 24 -7.32 -6.94 -3.95
C PHE A 24 -7.87 -6.96 -2.52
N VAL A 25 -9.11 -7.42 -2.33
CA VAL A 25 -9.70 -7.59 -1.00
C VAL A 25 -8.93 -8.65 -0.20
N PHE A 26 -8.64 -9.80 -0.81
CA PHE A 26 -7.87 -10.86 -0.15
C PHE A 26 -6.47 -10.40 0.24
N GLN A 27 -5.78 -9.63 -0.59
CA GLN A 27 -4.49 -9.04 -0.25
C GLN A 27 -4.59 -8.22 1.05
N GLY A 28 -5.58 -7.34 1.17
CA GLY A 28 -5.77 -6.52 2.38
C GLY A 28 -6.09 -7.35 3.62
N VAL A 29 -6.92 -8.39 3.47
CA VAL A 29 -7.25 -9.32 4.55
C VAL A 29 -6.04 -10.11 5.00
N PHE A 30 -5.26 -10.68 4.07
CA PHE A 30 -4.05 -11.44 4.41
C PHE A 30 -2.99 -10.58 5.10
N VAL A 31 -2.79 -9.35 4.64
CA VAL A 31 -1.88 -8.40 5.30
C VAL A 31 -2.34 -8.12 6.73
N THR A 32 -3.64 -7.96 6.95
CA THR A 32 -4.19 -7.71 8.30
C THR A 32 -4.13 -8.96 9.18
N ALA A 33 -4.39 -10.14 8.64
CA ALA A 33 -4.29 -11.42 9.33
C ALA A 33 -2.84 -11.78 9.70
N SER A 34 -1.86 -11.23 8.98
CA SER A 34 -0.43 -11.41 9.27
C SER A 34 0.07 -10.55 10.44
N LYS A 35 -0.78 -9.70 11.05
CA LYS A 35 -0.42 -8.94 12.25
C LYS A 35 -0.31 -9.88 13.46
N SER A 36 0.73 -9.67 14.28
CA SER A 36 0.91 -10.39 15.54
C SER A 36 -0.15 -9.97 16.56
N ASN A 37 -0.47 -10.84 17.53
CA ASN A 37 -1.50 -10.59 18.56
C ASN A 37 -1.23 -9.33 19.41
N TYR A 38 0.01 -8.82 19.40
CA TYR A 38 0.42 -7.59 20.08
C TYR A 38 0.18 -6.31 19.25
N GLY A 39 -0.50 -6.39 18.10
CA GLY A 39 -0.87 -5.23 17.29
C GLY A 39 0.24 -4.68 16.37
N GLY A 40 1.40 -5.32 16.37
CA GLY A 40 2.56 -4.96 15.55
C GLY A 40 2.83 -5.93 14.38
N TYR A 41 3.72 -5.51 13.48
CA TYR A 41 4.32 -6.39 12.48
C TYR A 41 5.73 -6.74 12.93
N ASP A 42 5.98 -8.03 13.24
CA ASP A 42 7.32 -8.53 13.61
C ASP A 42 8.27 -8.65 12.40
N TYR A 43 7.83 -8.20 11.22
CA TYR A 43 8.59 -8.23 9.98
C TYR A 43 8.66 -6.84 9.34
N ASN A 44 9.76 -6.58 8.64
CA ASN A 44 9.91 -5.35 7.87
C ASN A 44 9.01 -5.40 6.63
N THR A 45 7.97 -4.58 6.63
CA THR A 45 6.98 -4.49 5.54
C THR A 45 7.62 -4.14 4.19
N THR A 46 8.73 -3.40 4.19
CA THR A 46 9.50 -3.07 2.99
C THR A 46 10.11 -4.30 2.32
N LEU A 47 10.59 -5.27 3.11
CA LEU A 47 11.15 -6.51 2.59
C LEU A 47 10.07 -7.38 1.93
N VAL A 48 8.86 -7.38 2.51
CA VAL A 48 7.71 -8.10 1.93
C VAL A 48 7.32 -7.50 0.57
N VAL A 49 7.30 -6.17 0.47
CA VAL A 49 7.03 -5.48 -0.80
C VAL A 49 8.12 -5.81 -1.82
N LEU A 50 9.39 -5.72 -1.43
CA LEU A 50 10.52 -6.07 -2.30
C LEU A 50 10.43 -7.52 -2.81
N LEU A 51 10.16 -8.47 -1.91
CA LEU A 51 10.02 -9.88 -2.24
C LEU A 51 8.84 -10.10 -3.19
N SER A 52 7.73 -9.38 -3.01
CA SER A 52 6.57 -9.46 -3.91
C SER A 52 6.89 -8.98 -5.33
N GLU A 53 7.72 -7.95 -5.49
CA GLU A 53 8.18 -7.49 -6.80
C GLU A 53 9.13 -8.50 -7.45
N VAL A 54 10.05 -9.11 -6.69
CA VAL A 54 10.93 -10.18 -7.18
C VAL A 54 10.11 -11.39 -7.62
N LEU A 55 9.10 -11.80 -6.86
CA LEU A 55 8.22 -12.91 -7.22
C LEU A 55 7.44 -12.62 -8.51
N LYS A 56 6.93 -11.38 -8.69
CA LYS A 56 6.27 -10.97 -9.93
C LYS A 56 7.22 -11.01 -11.12
N LEU A 57 8.47 -10.58 -10.95
CA LEU A 57 9.50 -10.65 -12.00
C LEU A 57 9.81 -12.09 -12.40
N VAL A 58 9.99 -12.98 -11.41
CA VAL A 58 10.22 -14.41 -11.64
C VAL A 58 9.02 -15.04 -12.34
N ALA A 59 7.80 -14.81 -11.85
CA ALA A 59 6.57 -15.33 -12.46
C ALA A 59 6.40 -14.83 -13.91
N SER A 60 6.68 -13.54 -14.16
CA SER A 60 6.62 -12.97 -15.51
C SER A 60 7.66 -13.57 -16.44
N SER A 61 8.88 -13.80 -15.94
CA SER A 61 9.97 -14.45 -16.69
C SER A 61 9.64 -15.91 -17.03
N ILE A 62 9.06 -16.65 -16.08
CA ILE A 62 8.60 -18.03 -16.27
C ILE A 62 7.46 -18.05 -17.31
N LEU A 63 6.43 -17.21 -17.15
CA LEU A 63 5.30 -17.16 -18.09
C LEU A 63 5.74 -16.78 -19.51
N TYR A 64 6.68 -15.84 -19.62
CA TYR A 64 7.26 -15.46 -20.91
C TYR A 64 8.01 -16.62 -21.56
N SER A 65 8.78 -17.37 -20.76
CA SER A 65 9.53 -18.55 -21.22
C SER A 65 8.60 -19.70 -21.62
N TRP A 66 7.49 -19.88 -20.89
CA TRP A 66 6.51 -20.93 -21.15
C TRP A 66 5.69 -20.65 -22.42
N ARG A 67 5.37 -19.38 -22.69
CA ARG A 67 4.64 -18.97 -23.90
C ARG A 67 5.47 -19.05 -25.18
N ARG A 68 6.80 -19.05 -25.08
CA ARG A 68 7.72 -19.22 -26.21
C ARG A 68 8.46 -20.54 -26.07
N GLU A 69 7.77 -21.64 -26.33
CA GLU A 69 8.30 -23.01 -26.44
C GLU A 69 9.82 -23.06 -26.73
N ASN A 70 10.63 -23.12 -25.68
CA ASN A 70 12.07 -23.43 -25.69
C ASN A 70 13.01 -22.56 -26.57
N LYS A 71 12.86 -21.23 -26.61
CA LYS A 71 13.94 -20.33 -27.10
C LYS A 71 14.49 -19.43 -26.00
N PRO A 72 15.66 -19.73 -25.40
CA PRO A 72 16.29 -18.89 -24.36
C PRO A 72 17.00 -17.69 -25.02
N ARG A 73 16.23 -16.82 -25.66
CA ARG A 73 16.73 -15.56 -26.26
C ARG A 73 16.13 -14.34 -25.57
N LEU A 74 15.84 -14.44 -24.27
CA LEU A 74 15.43 -13.32 -23.43
C LEU A 74 16.35 -12.11 -23.64
N ILE A 75 17.66 -12.34 -23.57
CA ILE A 75 18.69 -11.30 -23.72
C ILE A 75 18.68 -10.71 -25.14
N LYS A 76 18.44 -11.51 -26.17
CA LYS A 76 18.36 -11.03 -27.56
C LYS A 76 17.08 -10.21 -27.80
N ALA A 77 15.95 -10.62 -27.22
CA ALA A 77 14.68 -9.88 -27.29
C ALA A 77 14.74 -8.57 -26.50
N VAL A 78 15.43 -8.58 -25.35
CA VAL A 78 15.75 -7.41 -24.53
C VAL A 78 16.64 -6.44 -25.31
N TYR A 79 17.69 -6.94 -25.96
CA TYR A 79 18.61 -6.10 -26.73
C TYR A 79 17.95 -5.48 -27.96
N VAL A 80 17.09 -6.22 -28.66
CA VAL A 80 16.33 -5.69 -29.81
C VAL A 80 15.34 -4.60 -29.39
N ASN A 81 14.75 -4.70 -28.19
CA ASN A 81 13.75 -3.76 -27.68
C ASN A 81 14.30 -2.84 -26.57
N TYR A 82 15.62 -2.63 -26.52
CA TYR A 82 16.27 -1.93 -25.41
C TYR A 82 15.71 -0.52 -25.19
N LYS A 83 15.32 0.18 -26.26
CA LYS A 83 14.72 1.53 -26.20
C LYS A 83 13.37 1.52 -25.47
N LEU A 84 12.54 0.52 -25.72
CA LEU A 84 11.27 0.34 -25.00
C LEU A 84 11.55 0.02 -23.54
N LEU A 85 12.48 -0.91 -23.28
CA LEU A 85 12.89 -1.25 -21.91
C LEU A 85 13.44 -0.05 -21.15
N LEU A 86 14.23 0.82 -21.77
CA LEU A 86 14.74 2.04 -21.13
C LEU A 86 13.62 3.01 -20.76
N MET A 87 12.59 3.11 -21.61
CA MET A 87 11.42 3.94 -21.36
C MET A 87 10.56 3.39 -20.20
N TYR A 88 10.48 2.07 -20.06
CA TYR A 88 9.87 1.38 -18.90
C TYR A 88 10.80 1.29 -17.68
N PHE A 89 12.11 1.49 -17.86
CA PHE A 89 13.08 1.46 -16.77
C PHE A 89 12.93 2.68 -15.86
N ILE A 90 12.66 3.86 -16.44
CA ILE A 90 12.40 5.09 -15.69
C ILE A 90 11.29 4.90 -14.63
N PRO A 91 10.06 4.43 -14.98
CA PRO A 91 9.03 4.22 -13.98
C PRO A 91 9.39 3.10 -12.98
N SER A 92 10.06 2.03 -13.42
CA SER A 92 10.49 0.94 -12.50
C SER A 92 11.49 1.43 -11.46
N LEU A 93 12.48 2.21 -11.87
CA LEU A 93 13.49 2.80 -10.99
C LEU A 93 12.86 3.82 -10.03
N LEU A 94 11.92 4.62 -10.51
CA LEU A 94 11.17 5.56 -9.68
C LEU A 94 10.30 4.83 -8.63
N TYR A 95 9.69 3.70 -8.99
CA TYR A 95 8.97 2.82 -8.04
C TYR A 95 9.92 2.23 -6.99
N CYS A 96 11.11 1.81 -7.39
CA CYS A 96 12.13 1.30 -6.46
C CYS A 96 12.55 2.38 -5.45
N PHE A 97 12.80 3.61 -5.91
CA PHE A 97 13.08 4.73 -5.02
C PHE A 97 11.90 5.07 -4.13
N TYR A 98 10.67 5.11 -4.67
CA TYR A 98 9.46 5.36 -3.89
C TYR A 98 9.33 4.36 -2.73
N ASN A 99 9.56 3.06 -3.00
CA ASN A 99 9.50 2.03 -1.97
C ASN A 99 10.58 2.21 -0.88
N ASN A 100 11.80 2.62 -1.24
CA ASN A 100 12.86 2.91 -0.26
C ASN A 100 12.58 4.17 0.55
N LEU A 101 12.08 5.23 -0.10
CA LEU A 101 11.76 6.51 0.56
C LEU A 101 10.55 6.39 1.48
N ALA A 102 9.58 5.56 1.13
CA ALA A 102 8.42 5.28 1.97
C ALA A 102 8.84 4.71 3.34
N PHE A 103 9.88 3.87 3.39
CA PHE A 103 10.41 3.32 4.63
C PHE A 103 11.09 4.39 5.50
N ILE A 104 11.96 5.21 4.89
CA ILE A 104 12.63 6.30 5.59
C ILE A 104 11.60 7.29 6.16
N ASN A 105 10.57 7.60 5.38
CA ASN A 105 9.49 8.47 5.81
C ASN A 105 8.66 7.86 6.96
N LEU A 106 8.39 6.55 6.94
CA LEU A 106 7.64 5.90 8.01
C LEU A 106 8.37 5.93 9.36
N SER A 107 9.70 6.00 9.34
CA SER A 107 10.52 6.15 10.55
C SER A 107 10.63 7.60 11.05
N HIS A 108 10.30 8.59 10.22
CA HIS A 108 10.48 10.01 10.54
C HIS A 108 9.18 10.80 10.71
N TYR A 109 8.06 10.35 10.12
CA TYR A 109 6.79 11.06 10.17
C TYR A 109 5.83 10.46 11.20
N ASP A 110 5.18 11.34 11.97
CA ASP A 110 4.06 10.98 12.83
C ASP A 110 2.91 10.38 11.99
N PRO A 111 2.21 9.33 12.47
CA PRO A 111 1.11 8.67 11.75
C PRO A 111 0.08 9.66 11.21
N THR A 112 -0.21 10.74 11.94
CA THR A 112 -1.16 11.78 11.52
C THR A 112 -0.72 12.46 10.22
N SER A 113 0.55 12.83 10.12
CA SER A 113 1.11 13.45 8.91
C SER A 113 1.11 12.48 7.72
N TYR A 114 1.39 11.20 7.97
CA TYR A 114 1.38 10.18 6.92
C TYR A 114 -0.01 9.99 6.29
N TYR A 115 -1.09 9.97 7.09
CA TYR A 115 -2.46 9.85 6.55
C TYR A 115 -2.87 11.06 5.69
N ILE A 116 -2.47 12.27 6.08
CA ILE A 116 -2.75 13.49 5.30
C ILE A 116 -2.03 13.43 3.95
N LEU A 117 -0.75 13.04 3.95
CA LEU A 117 0.04 12.87 2.72
C LEU A 117 -0.55 11.81 1.79
N LEU A 118 -1.08 10.71 2.34
CA LEU A 118 -1.66 9.62 1.55
C LEU A 118 -2.90 10.07 0.77
N GLN A 119 -3.72 10.94 1.36
CA GLN A 119 -4.93 11.48 0.73
C GLN A 119 -4.59 12.56 -0.28
N PHE A 120 -3.61 13.41 0.05
CA PHE A 120 -3.10 14.40 -0.89
C PHE A 120 -2.50 13.75 -2.15
N ARG A 121 -1.88 12.58 -2.02
CA ARG A 121 -1.34 11.80 -3.15
C ARG A 121 -2.40 11.55 -4.23
N VAL A 122 -3.65 11.25 -3.86
CA VAL A 122 -4.73 11.01 -4.83
C VAL A 122 -4.99 12.26 -5.68
N VAL A 123 -5.06 13.43 -5.03
CA VAL A 123 -5.23 14.72 -5.72
C VAL A 123 -4.03 15.04 -6.61
N LEU A 124 -2.81 14.86 -6.09
CA LEU A 124 -1.58 15.05 -6.87
C LEU A 124 -1.53 14.15 -8.11
N THR A 125 -1.91 12.87 -7.98
CA THR A 125 -1.92 11.95 -9.13
C THR A 125 -2.90 12.39 -10.21
N ALA A 126 -4.05 12.96 -9.84
CA ALA A 126 -5.00 13.51 -10.81
C ALA A 126 -4.47 14.78 -11.50
N LEU A 127 -3.79 15.66 -10.76
CA LEU A 127 -3.13 16.84 -11.32
C LEU A 127 -2.02 16.44 -12.29
N LEU A 128 -1.15 15.51 -11.89
CA LEU A 128 -0.11 14.95 -12.74
C LEU A 128 -0.68 14.26 -13.96
N PHE A 129 -1.79 13.52 -13.82
CA PHE A 129 -2.48 12.89 -14.94
C PHE A 129 -2.97 13.93 -15.96
N GLN A 130 -3.59 15.01 -15.49
CA GLN A 130 -4.06 16.09 -16.35
C GLN A 130 -2.90 16.84 -17.03
N PHE A 131 -1.76 17.02 -16.33
CA PHE A 131 -0.56 17.61 -16.89
C PHE A 131 0.11 16.71 -17.94
N LEU A 132 0.34 15.43 -17.61
CA LEU A 132 1.09 14.49 -18.43
C LEU A 132 0.31 14.03 -19.66
N PHE A 133 -0.98 13.74 -19.52
CA PHE A 133 -1.84 13.33 -20.64
C PHE A 133 -2.51 14.50 -21.35
N LYS A 134 -2.31 15.75 -20.88
CA LYS A 134 -2.98 16.98 -21.36
C LYS A 134 -4.50 16.87 -21.50
N ARG A 135 -5.11 15.89 -20.84
CA ARG A 135 -6.53 15.59 -20.95
C ARG A 135 -7.25 16.34 -19.84
N LYS A 136 -8.12 17.28 -20.20
CA LYS A 136 -8.89 18.04 -19.21
C LYS A 136 -9.97 17.14 -18.62
N LEU A 137 -9.96 16.97 -17.30
CA LEU A 137 -11.03 16.31 -16.56
C LEU A 137 -12.23 17.26 -16.48
N THR A 138 -13.44 16.71 -16.67
CA THR A 138 -14.68 17.48 -16.54
C THR A 138 -14.88 17.91 -15.09
N PHE A 139 -15.54 19.05 -14.85
CA PHE A 139 -15.81 19.57 -13.50
C PHE A 139 -16.49 18.52 -12.59
N ILE A 140 -17.38 17.69 -13.14
CA ILE A 140 -18.03 16.58 -12.42
C ILE A 140 -17.02 15.53 -11.94
N GLN A 141 -16.00 15.19 -12.74
CA GLN A 141 -14.95 14.24 -12.36
C GLN A 141 -14.08 14.82 -11.23
N TRP A 142 -13.84 16.13 -11.26
CA TRP A 142 -13.17 16.86 -10.19
C TRP A 142 -13.97 16.82 -8.87
N ILE A 143 -15.30 17.02 -8.94
CA ILE A 143 -16.17 16.89 -7.77
C ILE A 143 -16.15 15.46 -7.24
N SER A 144 -16.27 14.45 -8.09
CA SER A 144 -16.19 13.04 -7.67
C SER A 144 -14.86 12.70 -6.99
N LEU A 145 -13.76 13.25 -7.49
CA LEU A 145 -12.44 13.09 -6.88
C LEU A 145 -12.36 13.76 -5.51
N GLY A 146 -12.90 14.98 -5.39
CA GLY A 146 -12.98 15.72 -4.13
C GLY A 146 -13.79 14.95 -3.08
N ILE A 147 -14.96 14.45 -3.45
CA ILE A 147 -15.84 13.70 -2.54
C ILE A 147 -15.20 12.39 -2.09
N LEU A 148 -14.49 11.69 -2.99
CA LEU A 148 -13.76 10.47 -2.66
C LEU A 148 -12.62 10.76 -1.67
N THR A 149 -11.89 11.84 -1.90
CA THR A 149 -10.77 12.25 -1.04
C THR A 149 -11.26 12.62 0.36
N ILE A 150 -12.33 13.41 0.46
CA ILE A 150 -12.94 13.79 1.74
C ILE A 150 -13.48 12.55 2.47
N GLY A 151 -14.20 11.68 1.77
CA GLY A 151 -14.73 10.44 2.37
C GLY A 151 -13.63 9.54 2.92
N CYS A 152 -12.50 9.42 2.20
CA CYS A 152 -11.34 8.68 2.69
C CYS A 152 -10.64 9.40 3.86
N MET A 153 -10.52 10.73 3.84
CA MET A 153 -9.96 11.51 4.95
C MET A 153 -10.74 11.29 6.24
N VAL A 154 -12.07 11.43 6.20
CA VAL A 154 -12.94 11.24 7.38
C VAL A 154 -12.75 9.85 8.00
N LYS A 155 -12.71 8.80 7.17
CA LYS A 155 -12.47 7.42 7.65
C LYS A 155 -11.12 7.28 8.37
N ASN A 156 -10.06 7.90 7.84
CA ASN A 156 -8.71 7.72 8.40
C ASN A 156 -8.46 8.61 9.63
N PHE A 157 -9.15 9.75 9.75
CA PHE A 157 -9.08 10.59 10.95
C PHE A 157 -9.59 9.90 12.21
N ASP A 158 -10.64 9.07 12.09
CA ASP A 158 -11.17 8.28 13.19
C ASP A 158 -10.17 7.22 13.68
N VAL A 159 -9.44 6.59 12.76
CA VAL A 159 -8.37 5.64 13.10
C VAL A 159 -7.19 6.33 13.81
N ALA A 160 -6.78 7.51 13.35
CA ALA A 160 -5.70 8.27 13.96
C ALA A 160 -6.06 8.78 15.37
N SER A 161 -7.31 9.20 15.60
CA SER A 161 -7.77 9.66 16.92
C SER A 161 -7.88 8.50 17.92
N ILE A 162 -8.26 7.30 17.48
CA ILE A 162 -8.27 6.08 18.31
C ILE A 162 -6.85 5.69 18.72
N GLN A 163 -5.87 5.80 17.83
CA GLN A 163 -4.48 5.45 18.13
C GLN A 163 -3.83 6.43 19.11
N SER A 164 -4.11 7.74 18.97
CA SER A 164 -3.70 8.78 19.94
C SER A 164 -4.29 8.56 21.35
N ASN A 165 -5.53 8.06 21.45
CA ASN A 165 -6.13 7.69 22.74
C ASN A 165 -5.57 6.38 23.32
N GLY A 166 -5.19 5.42 22.46
CA GLY A 166 -4.54 4.16 22.84
C GLY A 166 -3.16 4.36 23.47
N ASP A 167 -2.34 5.22 22.88
CA ASP A 167 -1.02 5.56 23.45
C ASP A 167 -1.16 6.36 24.76
N THR A 168 -2.19 7.21 24.87
CA THR A 168 -2.52 7.91 26.12
C THR A 168 -3.00 6.96 27.23
N THR A 169 -3.70 5.87 26.88
CA THR A 169 -4.13 4.85 27.85
C THR A 169 -3.02 3.89 28.25
N LEU A 170 -2.07 3.57 27.36
CA LEU A 170 -0.86 2.79 27.67
C LEU A 170 0.12 3.63 28.51
N CYS A 171 0.26 4.93 28.23
CA CYS A 171 1.01 5.86 29.06
C CYS A 171 0.32 6.10 30.42
N LYS A 172 -1.02 6.13 30.47
CA LYS A 172 -1.74 6.11 31.77
C LYS A 172 -1.58 4.79 32.52
N LEU A 173 -1.59 3.63 31.86
CA LEU A 173 -1.29 2.36 32.54
C LEU A 173 0.17 2.34 33.03
N ASN A 174 1.13 2.81 32.25
CA ASN A 174 2.54 2.83 32.63
C ASN A 174 2.86 3.88 33.71
N CYS A 175 2.09 4.97 33.80
CA CYS A 175 2.15 5.94 34.91
C CYS A 175 1.31 5.51 36.14
N ILE A 176 0.44 4.50 36.03
CA ILE A 176 -0.30 3.90 37.16
C ILE A 176 0.40 2.62 37.67
N GLN A 177 1.33 2.02 36.92
CA GLN A 177 2.13 0.88 37.39
C GLN A 177 3.28 1.18 38.39
N PRO A 178 3.84 2.40 38.58
CA PRO A 178 4.95 2.56 39.53
C PRO A 178 4.50 2.43 40.99
N THR A 179 3.18 2.43 41.27
CA THR A 179 2.66 2.29 42.64
C THR A 179 2.29 0.87 43.05
N ARG A 180 2.20 -0.11 42.13
CA ARG A 180 1.85 -1.50 42.50
C ARG A 180 3.06 -2.39 42.82
N GLU A 181 4.24 -2.07 42.30
CA GLU A 181 5.48 -2.80 42.63
C GLU A 181 6.10 -2.34 43.96
N ALA A 182 5.94 -1.06 44.34
CA ALA A 182 6.47 -0.54 45.61
C ALA A 182 5.69 -1.01 46.87
N ILE A 183 4.47 -1.53 46.71
CA ILE A 183 3.67 -2.06 47.84
C ILE A 183 3.95 -3.55 48.08
N LYS A 184 4.46 -4.29 47.07
CA LYS A 184 4.71 -5.73 47.19
C LYS A 184 6.05 -6.06 47.84
N THR A 185 7.05 -5.19 47.69
CA THR A 185 8.37 -5.32 48.35
C THR A 185 8.38 -4.88 49.81
N LYS A 186 7.34 -4.20 50.31
CA LYS A 186 7.20 -3.87 51.74
C LYS A 186 6.47 -4.94 52.57
N ARG A 187 6.03 -6.05 51.95
CA ARG A 187 5.29 -7.14 52.60
C ARG A 187 6.03 -8.49 52.62
N LEU A 188 7.27 -8.56 52.14
CA LEU A 188 8.13 -9.75 52.19
C LEU A 188 9.57 -9.32 52.50
N GLY A 189 9.99 -9.48 53.77
CA GLY A 189 11.28 -9.11 54.34
C GLY A 189 11.09 -8.45 55.72
N GLU A 190 10.60 -9.22 56.70
CA GLU A 190 11.39 -9.90 57.78
C GLU A 190 12.02 -8.90 58.77
N PRO A 191 12.14 -9.22 60.08
CA PRO A 191 12.10 -10.55 60.72
C PRO A 191 10.74 -11.02 61.25
#